data_AF-G5IMQ0-F1
#
_entry.id   AF-G5IMQ0-F1
#
_cell.length_a   1.000
_cell.length_b   1.000
_cell.length_c   1.000
_cell.angle_alpha   90.00
_cell.angle_beta   90.00
_cell.angle_gamma   90.00
#
_symmetry.space_group_name_H-M   'P 1'
#
loop_
_entity.id
_entity.type
_entity.pdbx_description
1 polymer ?
#
loop_
_entity_poly.entity_id
_entity_poly.type
_entity_poly.pdbx_seq_one_letter_code
_entity_poly.pdbx_strand_id
1 'polypeptide(L)'
;MNKRKMKEINQVIISVDETGKRIVVIPKIIFKGKRSIDWREVEKYLLKYVGEIVQITDSEDIIYIGKDFPDEYTGSEYSAKLRGGPIAKVKANLSQGIPELIEIAENKRWQENYKQKNKKKAKYGWYRYTTRFAMPVINNDGVIEHFNIFNATLIIRRAANDKMYLYDVQNIKKETSTPLWTNCQMV
;
A
#
# COMPACT_ATOMS: atom_id res chain seq x y z
N MET A 1 -14.32 26.27 -19.53
CA MET A 1 -13.96 26.43 -18.11
C MET A 1 -14.97 25.68 -17.26
N ASN A 2 -14.58 24.58 -16.61
CA ASN A 2 -15.35 23.97 -15.51
C ASN A 2 -14.43 23.05 -14.69
N LYS A 3 -13.59 23.66 -13.84
CA LYS A 3 -12.84 22.93 -12.81
C LYS A 3 -13.81 22.62 -11.67
N ARG A 4 -14.56 21.51 -11.76
CA ARG A 4 -15.28 21.00 -10.59
C ARG A 4 -14.22 20.61 -9.56
N LYS A 5 -14.07 21.44 -8.51
CA LYS A 5 -13.25 21.09 -7.34
C LYS A 5 -13.81 19.77 -6.80
N MET A 6 -13.01 18.69 -6.84
CA MET A 6 -13.33 17.49 -6.08
C MET A 6 -13.58 17.90 -4.63
N LYS A 7 -14.58 17.28 -3.99
CA LYS A 7 -14.70 17.28 -2.53
C LYS A 7 -13.31 16.95 -1.97
N GLU A 8 -12.82 17.76 -1.05
CA GLU A 8 -11.52 17.56 -0.42
C GLU A 8 -11.44 16.13 0.13
N ILE A 9 -10.66 15.26 -0.52
CA ILE A 9 -10.50 13.88 -0.07
C ILE A 9 -9.62 13.95 1.18
N ASN A 10 -10.25 13.83 2.34
CA ASN A 10 -9.57 13.92 3.64
C ASN A 10 -9.25 12.56 4.27
N GLN A 11 -9.74 11.48 3.68
CA GLN A 11 -9.57 10.09 4.13
C GLN A 11 -9.15 9.19 2.97
N VAL A 12 -8.57 8.03 3.28
CA VAL A 12 -8.34 7.00 2.27
C VAL A 12 -9.69 6.48 1.78
N ILE A 13 -9.76 6.24 0.48
CA ILE A 13 -10.96 5.75 -0.19
C ILE A 13 -10.57 4.70 -1.23
N ILE A 14 -11.52 3.84 -1.58
CA ILE A 14 -11.44 2.99 -2.76
C ILE A 14 -12.28 3.66 -3.84
N SER A 15 -11.69 3.86 -5.02
CA SER A 15 -12.37 4.37 -6.21
C SER A 15 -12.25 3.36 -7.34
N VAL A 16 -12.95 3.59 -8.44
CA VAL A 16 -12.81 2.83 -9.69
C VAL A 16 -12.30 3.78 -10.77
N ASP A 17 -11.33 3.34 -11.56
CA ASP A 17 -10.82 4.13 -12.68
C ASP A 17 -11.67 3.97 -13.95
N GLU A 18 -11.32 4.70 -15.01
CA GLU A 18 -11.97 4.64 -16.32
C GLU A 18 -11.94 3.26 -17.00
N THR A 19 -11.08 2.35 -16.55
CA THR A 19 -10.99 0.97 -17.04
C THR A 19 -11.79 -0.02 -16.19
N GLY A 20 -12.51 0.46 -15.17
CA GLY A 20 -13.25 -0.39 -14.24
C GLY A 20 -12.38 -1.02 -13.14
N LYS A 21 -11.12 -0.60 -12.99
CA LYS A 21 -10.21 -1.18 -11.99
C LYS A 21 -10.25 -0.39 -10.69
N ARG A 22 -10.36 -1.11 -9.57
CA ARG A 22 -10.30 -0.52 -8.22
C ARG A 22 -8.93 0.09 -7.97
N ILE A 23 -8.92 1.22 -7.28
CA ILE A 23 -7.71 1.94 -6.88
C ILE A 23 -7.90 2.59 -5.52
N VAL A 24 -6.91 2.43 -4.63
CA VAL A 24 -6.88 3.14 -3.35
C VAL A 24 -6.36 4.55 -3.55
N VAL A 25 -7.11 5.57 -3.15
CA VAL A 25 -6.65 6.97 -3.23
C VAL A 25 -6.13 7.42 -1.88
N ILE A 26 -4.83 7.75 -1.83
CA ILE A 26 -4.21 8.32 -0.64
C ILE A 26 -4.51 9.83 -0.61
N PRO A 27 -5.17 10.37 0.44
CA PRO A 27 -5.69 11.74 0.44
C PRO A 27 -4.59 12.81 0.43
N LYS A 28 -3.52 12.56 1.20
CA LYS A 28 -2.49 13.56 1.49
C LYS A 28 -1.14 12.90 1.76
N ILE A 29 -0.10 13.69 1.58
CA ILE A 29 1.25 13.33 2.00
C ILE A 29 1.42 13.78 3.46
N ILE A 30 1.49 12.87 4.42
CA ILE A 30 1.77 13.19 5.84
C ILE A 30 3.24 12.97 6.21
N PHE A 31 3.90 11.99 5.59
CA PHE A 31 5.34 11.76 5.79
C PHE A 31 6.12 12.60 4.78
N LYS A 32 6.41 13.86 5.17
CA LYS A 32 7.07 14.88 4.35
C LYS A 32 8.54 15.10 4.78
N GLY A 33 9.44 14.21 4.37
CA GLY A 33 10.88 14.40 4.57
C GLY A 33 11.52 15.18 3.41
N LYS A 34 12.07 16.39 3.66
CA LYS A 34 12.86 17.14 2.64
C LYS A 34 14.21 16.49 2.34
N ARG A 35 14.80 15.77 3.32
CA ARG A 35 16.10 15.08 3.20
C ARG A 35 15.97 13.56 3.34
N SER A 36 15.14 13.08 4.26
CA SER A 36 14.86 11.65 4.46
C SER A 36 13.54 11.44 5.20
N ILE A 37 12.95 10.24 5.07
CA ILE A 37 11.76 9.83 5.81
C ILE A 37 12.17 9.35 7.20
N ASP A 38 11.45 9.80 8.24
CA ASP A 38 11.52 9.19 9.57
C ASP A 38 10.69 7.91 9.58
N TRP A 39 11.37 6.77 9.47
CA TRP A 39 10.72 5.45 9.44
C TRP A 39 10.15 5.03 10.79
N ARG A 40 10.59 5.63 11.91
CA ARG A 40 10.01 5.33 13.24
C ARG A 40 8.59 5.88 13.34
N GLU A 41 8.36 7.06 12.78
CA GLU A 41 7.01 7.64 12.71
C GLU A 41 6.09 6.84 11.79
N VAL A 42 6.63 6.28 10.68
CA VAL A 42 5.86 5.36 9.81
C VAL A 42 5.50 4.08 10.56
N GLU A 43 6.44 3.49 11.30
CA GLU A 43 6.21 2.29 12.10
C GLU A 43 5.13 2.53 13.17
N LYS A 44 5.25 3.64 13.90
CA LYS A 44 4.29 4.06 14.91
C LYS A 44 2.90 4.27 14.32
N TYR A 45 2.81 4.84 13.13
CA TYR A 45 1.55 5.02 12.42
C TYR A 45 0.89 3.68 12.09
N LEU A 46 1.67 2.67 11.69
CA LEU A 46 1.17 1.34 11.32
C LEU A 46 0.64 0.53 12.52
N LEU A 47 1.05 0.86 13.75
CA LEU A 47 0.57 0.17 14.96
C LEU A 47 -0.95 0.20 15.10
N LYS A 48 -1.62 1.23 14.58
CA LYS A 48 -3.09 1.35 14.66
C LYS A 48 -3.84 0.23 13.93
N TYR A 49 -3.19 -0.40 12.93
CA TYR A 49 -3.78 -1.49 12.16
C TYR A 49 -3.51 -2.86 12.78
N VAL A 50 -2.64 -2.96 13.79
CA VAL A 50 -2.28 -4.26 14.40
C VAL A 50 -3.50 -4.86 15.08
N GLY A 51 -3.84 -6.08 14.70
CA GLY A 51 -5.03 -6.79 15.16
C GLY A 51 -6.22 -6.71 14.22
N GLU A 52 -6.18 -5.85 13.19
CA GLU A 52 -7.21 -5.82 12.16
C GLU A 52 -7.22 -7.10 11.31
N ILE A 53 -8.41 -7.43 10.82
CA ILE A 53 -8.71 -8.57 9.97
C ILE A 53 -9.46 -8.04 8.77
N VAL A 54 -8.88 -8.21 7.59
CA VAL A 54 -9.41 -7.66 6.33
C VAL A 54 -9.63 -8.79 5.35
N GLN A 55 -10.80 -8.82 4.73
CA GLN A 55 -11.12 -9.77 3.67
C GLN A 55 -10.77 -9.15 2.31
N ILE A 56 -10.11 -9.92 1.45
CA ILE A 56 -9.93 -9.54 0.04
C ILE A 56 -11.25 -9.77 -0.69
N THR A 57 -11.75 -8.75 -1.37
CA THR A 57 -13.08 -8.80 -2.01
C THR A 57 -13.17 -9.87 -3.11
N ASP A 58 -12.11 -10.07 -3.89
CA ASP A 58 -12.18 -10.97 -5.06
C ASP A 58 -11.93 -12.44 -4.74
N SER A 59 -11.04 -12.71 -3.78
CA SER A 59 -10.65 -14.09 -3.45
C SER A 59 -11.24 -14.59 -2.13
N GLU A 60 -11.96 -13.72 -1.42
CA GLU A 60 -12.53 -13.95 -0.09
C GLU A 60 -11.49 -14.32 0.99
N ASP A 61 -10.19 -14.19 0.67
CA ASP A 61 -9.10 -14.54 1.57
C ASP A 61 -9.07 -13.59 2.77
N ILE A 62 -8.96 -14.16 3.97
CA ILE A 62 -8.89 -13.39 5.23
C ILE A 62 -7.43 -13.10 5.58
N ILE A 63 -7.07 -11.83 5.61
CA ILE A 63 -5.72 -11.34 5.91
C ILE A 63 -5.68 -10.67 7.27
N TYR A 64 -4.77 -11.12 8.12
CA TYR A 64 -4.53 -10.58 9.45
C TYR A 64 -3.35 -9.59 9.43
N ILE A 65 -3.49 -8.47 10.13
CA ILE A 65 -2.39 -7.52 10.34
C ILE A 65 -1.73 -7.84 11.69
N GLY A 66 -0.59 -8.53 11.61
CA GLY A 66 0.15 -9.00 12.79
C GLY A 66 1.02 -7.93 13.43
N LYS A 67 1.42 -8.14 14.69
CA LYS A 67 2.33 -7.24 15.43
C LYS A 67 3.72 -7.10 14.80
N ASP A 68 4.11 -8.04 13.95
CA ASP A 68 5.37 -8.01 13.21
C ASP A 68 5.29 -7.15 11.94
N PHE A 69 4.10 -6.83 11.45
CA PHE A 69 3.93 -6.09 10.20
C PHE A 69 4.58 -4.69 10.21
N PRO A 70 4.41 -3.84 11.26
CA PRO A 70 5.05 -2.51 11.26
C PRO A 70 6.57 -2.57 11.11
N ASP A 71 7.24 -3.45 11.86
CA ASP A 71 8.70 -3.66 11.81
C ASP A 71 9.14 -4.20 10.44
N GLU A 72 8.44 -5.19 9.89
CA GLU A 72 8.77 -5.75 8.57
C GLU A 72 8.55 -4.71 7.46
N TYR A 73 7.50 -3.88 7.55
CA TYR A 73 7.21 -2.83 6.57
C TYR A 73 8.31 -1.76 6.50
N THR A 74 8.84 -1.32 7.65
CA THR A 74 9.82 -0.23 7.75
C THR A 74 11.27 -0.72 7.70
N GLY A 75 11.50 -1.96 8.13
CA GLY A 75 12.81 -2.57 8.35
C GLY A 75 13.26 -3.61 7.33
N SER A 76 12.42 -4.01 6.36
CA SER A 76 12.83 -5.03 5.37
C SER A 76 14.02 -4.60 4.50
N GLU A 77 14.74 -5.59 3.95
CA GLU A 77 15.84 -5.35 2.99
C GLU A 77 15.35 -4.53 1.78
N TYR A 78 14.09 -4.77 1.35
CA TYR A 78 13.45 -3.97 0.31
C TYR A 78 13.31 -2.51 0.76
N SER A 79 12.76 -2.26 1.95
CA SER A 79 12.62 -0.91 2.50
C SER A 79 13.95 -0.20 2.67
N ALA A 80 15.00 -0.92 3.08
CA ALA A 80 16.35 -0.38 3.20
C ALA A 80 16.91 0.10 1.84
N LYS A 81 16.73 -0.68 0.77
CA LYS A 81 17.16 -0.32 -0.60
C LYS A 81 16.44 0.91 -1.16
N LEU A 82 15.23 1.20 -0.67
CA LEU A 82 14.48 2.38 -1.11
C LEU A 82 14.91 3.67 -0.41
N ARG A 83 15.59 3.59 0.75
CA ARG A 83 15.92 4.78 1.57
C ARG A 83 16.77 5.76 0.75
N GLY A 84 16.29 7.00 0.63
CA GLY A 84 16.93 8.06 -0.16
C GLY A 84 16.40 8.22 -1.59
N GLY A 85 15.62 7.27 -2.11
CA GLY A 85 14.99 7.37 -3.42
C GLY A 85 13.57 7.96 -3.39
N PRO A 86 13.02 8.36 -4.55
CA PRO A 86 11.66 8.93 -4.64
C PRO A 86 10.56 7.97 -4.16
N ILE A 87 10.79 6.65 -4.26
CA ILE A 87 9.85 5.62 -3.82
C ILE A 87 9.75 5.51 -2.29
N ALA A 88 10.77 5.93 -1.52
CA ALA A 88 10.68 5.91 -0.06
C ALA A 88 9.51 6.76 0.45
N LYS A 89 9.31 7.95 -0.12
CA LYS A 89 8.18 8.83 0.21
C LYS A 89 6.84 8.19 -0.16
N VAL A 90 6.78 7.53 -1.31
CA VAL A 90 5.58 6.81 -1.76
C VAL A 90 5.24 5.68 -0.79
N LYS A 91 6.20 4.81 -0.47
CA LYS A 91 6.01 3.72 0.51
C LYS A 91 5.62 4.25 1.89
N ALA A 92 6.27 5.31 2.37
CA ALA A 92 5.92 5.91 3.66
C ALA A 92 4.44 6.34 3.70
N ASN A 93 3.96 7.02 2.66
CA ASN A 93 2.58 7.52 2.63
C ASN A 93 1.54 6.45 2.23
N LEU A 94 1.97 5.35 1.61
CA LEU A 94 1.14 4.18 1.34
C LEU A 94 0.66 3.49 2.63
N SER A 95 1.38 3.67 3.74
CA SER A 95 0.97 3.18 5.06
C SER A 95 -0.40 3.69 5.51
N GLN A 96 -0.91 4.77 4.92
CA GLN A 96 -2.23 5.32 5.24
C GLN A 96 -3.40 4.44 4.82
N GLY A 97 -3.21 3.56 3.83
CA GLY A 97 -4.29 2.79 3.21
C GLY A 97 -4.13 1.28 3.28
N ILE A 98 -3.47 0.76 4.32
CA ILE A 98 -3.17 -0.69 4.39
C ILE A 98 -4.43 -1.57 4.29
N PRO A 99 -5.52 -1.32 5.05
CA PRO A 99 -6.74 -2.11 4.93
C PRO A 99 -7.33 -2.08 3.52
N GLU A 100 -7.45 -0.90 2.94
CA GLU A 100 -8.04 -0.70 1.61
C GLU A 100 -7.19 -1.37 0.52
N LEU A 101 -5.85 -1.36 0.66
CA LEU A 101 -4.95 -2.05 -0.27
C LEU A 101 -5.14 -3.57 -0.23
N ILE A 102 -5.41 -4.13 0.95
CA ILE A 102 -5.73 -5.55 1.12
C ILE A 102 -7.09 -5.84 0.49
N GLU A 103 -8.11 -5.06 0.80
CA GLU A 103 -9.48 -5.25 0.32
C GLU A 103 -9.55 -5.39 -1.20
N ILE A 104 -8.84 -4.51 -1.93
CA ILE A 104 -8.84 -4.52 -3.41
C ILE A 104 -7.77 -5.42 -4.03
N ALA A 105 -7.04 -6.19 -3.23
CA ALA A 105 -5.92 -6.98 -3.72
C ALA A 105 -6.37 -8.10 -4.67
N GLU A 106 -5.58 -8.38 -5.70
CA GLU A 106 -5.95 -9.33 -6.76
C GLU A 106 -4.74 -10.17 -7.20
N ASN A 107 -4.94 -11.07 -8.16
CA ASN A 107 -3.89 -11.88 -8.78
C ASN A 107 -3.04 -12.69 -7.77
N LYS A 108 -3.70 -13.47 -6.91
CA LYS A 108 -3.07 -14.38 -5.94
C LYS A 108 -2.06 -15.31 -6.61
N ARG A 109 -0.81 -15.29 -6.15
CA ARG A 109 0.27 -16.18 -6.62
C ARG A 109 0.97 -16.83 -5.44
N TRP A 110 1.06 -18.15 -5.45
CA TRP A 110 1.81 -18.89 -4.44
C TRP A 110 3.32 -18.88 -4.76
N GLN A 111 4.17 -18.88 -3.73
CA GLN A 111 5.59 -19.16 -3.85
C GLN A 111 6.10 -19.98 -2.68
N GLU A 112 6.94 -20.97 -3.00
CA GLU A 112 7.61 -21.81 -2.03
C GLU A 112 8.64 -21.03 -1.19
N ASN A 113 8.88 -21.52 0.02
CA ASN A 113 9.76 -20.90 0.98
C ASN A 113 11.24 -21.29 0.73
N TYR A 114 11.93 -20.57 -0.14
CA TYR A 114 13.32 -20.87 -0.48
C TYR A 114 14.35 -20.45 0.60
N LYS A 115 14.01 -19.54 1.52
CA LYS A 115 14.96 -18.99 2.51
C LYS A 115 14.79 -19.65 3.89
N GLN A 116 15.84 -20.34 4.37
CA GLN A 116 15.85 -21.03 5.67
C GLN A 116 15.48 -20.14 6.87
N LYS A 117 15.86 -18.85 6.85
CA LYS A 117 15.60 -17.88 7.94
C LYS A 117 14.10 -17.69 8.26
N ASN A 118 13.22 -17.92 7.27
CA ASN A 118 11.79 -17.67 7.41
C ASN A 118 10.93 -18.93 7.51
N LYS A 119 11.54 -20.13 7.54
CA LYS A 119 10.81 -21.41 7.62
C LYS A 119 9.91 -21.51 8.86
N LYS A 120 10.27 -20.86 9.97
CA LYS A 120 9.44 -20.82 11.18
C LYS A 120 8.24 -19.85 11.11
N LYS A 121 8.34 -18.75 10.35
CA LYS A 121 7.29 -17.71 10.27
C LYS A 121 6.23 -18.02 9.20
N ALA A 122 6.62 -18.67 8.10
CA ALA A 122 5.77 -18.97 6.94
C ALA A 122 5.78 -20.48 6.65
N LYS A 123 5.18 -21.26 7.57
CA LYS A 123 5.20 -22.73 7.54
C LYS A 123 4.64 -23.29 6.23
N TYR A 124 3.59 -22.66 5.70
CA TYR A 124 2.92 -23.10 4.47
C TYR A 124 3.28 -22.24 3.25
N GLY A 125 4.38 -21.49 3.34
CA GLY A 125 4.87 -20.64 2.26
C GLY A 125 4.25 -19.26 2.21
N TRP A 126 4.35 -18.65 1.02
CA TRP A 126 4.05 -17.25 0.79
C TRP A 126 3.03 -17.09 -0.33
N TYR A 127 2.16 -16.10 -0.20
CA TYR A 127 1.33 -15.60 -1.28
C TYR A 127 1.71 -14.18 -1.63
N ARG A 128 1.52 -13.84 -2.91
CA ARG A 128 1.62 -12.49 -3.43
C ARG A 128 0.29 -12.08 -4.03
N TYR A 129 -0.12 -10.87 -3.73
CA TYR A 129 -1.25 -10.21 -4.37
C TYR A 129 -0.76 -8.89 -4.96
N THR A 130 -1.32 -8.50 -6.09
CA THR A 130 -1.11 -7.16 -6.64
C THR A 130 -2.18 -6.23 -6.10
N THR A 131 -1.80 -4.99 -5.83
CA THR A 131 -2.72 -3.92 -5.42
C THR A 131 -2.31 -2.62 -6.10
N ARG A 132 -3.22 -1.65 -6.16
CA ARG A 132 -3.05 -0.43 -6.94
C ARG A 132 -3.50 0.79 -6.17
N PHE A 133 -2.74 1.88 -6.26
CA PHE A 133 -3.05 3.10 -5.51
C PHE A 133 -2.64 4.38 -6.24
N ALA A 134 -3.30 5.46 -5.87
CA ALA A 134 -3.08 6.81 -6.33
C ALA A 134 -2.43 7.64 -5.22
N MET A 135 -1.30 8.28 -5.54
CA MET A 135 -0.56 9.16 -4.63
C MET A 135 -0.62 10.61 -5.13
N PRO A 136 -1.00 11.59 -4.29
CA PRO A 136 -1.17 12.96 -4.72
C PRO A 136 0.17 13.62 -5.04
N VAL A 137 0.20 14.39 -6.11
CA VAL A 137 1.29 15.32 -6.45
C VAL A 137 0.86 16.71 -6.02
N ILE A 138 1.64 17.30 -5.13
CA ILE A 138 1.35 18.58 -4.49
C ILE A 138 2.32 19.62 -5.05
N ASN A 139 1.79 20.76 -5.51
CA ASN A 139 2.59 21.87 -6.00
C ASN A 139 3.23 22.68 -4.85
N ASN A 140 3.94 23.75 -5.19
CA ASN A 140 4.62 24.62 -4.21
C ASN A 140 3.63 25.34 -3.26
N ASP A 141 2.39 25.55 -3.70
CA ASP A 141 1.33 26.20 -2.91
C ASP A 141 0.58 25.22 -1.99
N GLY A 142 0.98 23.94 -1.99
CA GLY A 142 0.31 22.91 -1.18
C GLY A 142 -0.97 22.35 -1.81
N VAL A 143 -1.26 22.68 -3.07
CA VAL A 143 -2.45 22.24 -3.81
C VAL A 143 -2.15 20.95 -4.57
N ILE A 144 -3.09 20.00 -4.57
CA ILE A 144 -3.01 18.77 -5.37
C ILE A 144 -3.19 19.13 -6.85
N GLU A 145 -2.20 18.82 -7.68
CA GLU A 145 -2.28 18.99 -9.14
C GLU A 145 -2.95 17.80 -9.81
N HIS A 146 -2.50 16.59 -9.45
CA HIS A 146 -2.96 15.32 -10.00
C HIS A 146 -2.55 14.17 -9.09
N PHE A 147 -2.94 12.95 -9.45
CA PHE A 147 -2.50 11.73 -8.78
C PHE A 147 -1.63 10.88 -9.70
N ASN A 148 -0.49 10.43 -9.16
CA ASN A 148 0.32 9.39 -9.79
C ASN A 148 -0.20 8.02 -9.37
N ILE A 149 -0.38 7.13 -10.34
CA ILE A 149 -0.81 5.76 -10.10
C ILE A 149 0.41 4.86 -9.91
N PHE A 150 0.30 3.93 -8.96
CA PHE A 150 1.31 2.93 -8.66
C PHE A 150 0.66 1.55 -8.51
N ASN A 151 1.44 0.53 -8.87
CA ASN A 151 1.20 -0.85 -8.45
C ASN A 151 2.13 -1.20 -7.29
N ALA A 152 1.66 -2.09 -6.42
CA ALA A 152 2.46 -2.74 -5.39
C ALA A 152 2.12 -4.22 -5.30
N THR A 153 2.97 -4.96 -4.57
CA THR A 153 2.76 -6.36 -4.25
C THR A 153 2.63 -6.51 -2.73
N LEU A 154 1.49 -7.03 -2.27
CA LEU A 154 1.33 -7.47 -0.90
C LEU A 154 2.01 -8.83 -0.73
N ILE A 155 2.89 -8.93 0.26
CA ILE A 155 3.54 -10.17 0.65
C ILE A 155 2.79 -10.75 1.84
N ILE A 156 2.19 -11.93 1.66
CA ILE A 156 1.37 -12.60 2.66
C ILE A 156 2.06 -13.88 3.09
N ARG A 157 2.26 -14.07 4.40
CA ARG A 157 2.75 -15.34 4.95
C ARG A 157 1.60 -16.22 5.40
N ARG A 158 1.63 -17.52 5.07
CA ARG A 158 0.74 -18.51 5.67
C ARG A 158 1.44 -19.17 6.85
N ALA A 159 1.01 -18.81 8.05
CA ALA A 159 1.64 -19.18 9.31
C ALA A 159 1.23 -20.59 9.78
N ALA A 160 1.88 -21.10 10.83
CA ALA A 160 1.65 -22.46 11.32
C ALA A 160 0.25 -22.71 11.89
N ASN A 161 -0.46 -21.65 12.28
CA ASN A 161 -1.87 -21.68 12.71
C ASN A 161 -2.86 -21.60 11.54
N ASP A 162 -2.37 -21.82 10.32
CA ASP A 162 -3.12 -21.78 9.06
C ASP A 162 -3.70 -20.41 8.67
N LYS A 163 -3.36 -19.35 9.40
CA LYS A 163 -3.79 -17.98 9.09
C LYS A 163 -2.82 -17.28 8.14
N MET A 164 -3.36 -16.36 7.34
CA MET A 164 -2.62 -15.51 6.41
C MET A 164 -2.35 -14.14 7.03
N TYR A 165 -1.08 -13.75 7.12
CA TYR A 165 -0.69 -12.47 7.70
C TYR A 165 -0.03 -11.58 6.66
N LEU A 166 -0.41 -10.31 6.62
CA LEU A 166 0.34 -9.31 5.88
C LEU A 166 1.75 -9.19 6.48
N TYR A 167 2.76 -9.35 5.63
CA TYR A 167 4.16 -9.34 6.03
C TYR A 167 4.88 -8.08 5.55
N ASP A 168 4.72 -7.70 4.28
CA ASP A 168 5.33 -6.48 3.72
C ASP A 168 4.57 -6.01 2.48
N VAL A 169 4.83 -4.78 2.04
CA VAL A 169 4.38 -4.22 0.76
C VAL A 169 5.61 -3.88 -0.08
N GLN A 170 5.74 -4.56 -1.22
CA GLN A 170 6.96 -4.54 -2.04
C GLN A 170 6.64 -4.20 -3.51
N ASN A 171 7.70 -4.13 -4.33
CA ASN A 171 7.60 -3.92 -5.78
C ASN A 171 6.76 -2.70 -6.18
N ILE A 172 6.85 -1.61 -5.40
CA ILE A 172 6.16 -0.36 -5.71
C ILE A 172 6.73 0.20 -7.00
N LYS A 173 5.87 0.34 -8.02
CA LYS A 173 6.23 0.84 -9.34
C LYS A 173 5.17 1.81 -9.82
N LYS A 174 5.60 2.98 -10.32
CA LYS A 174 4.71 3.95 -10.97
C LYS A 174 4.20 3.37 -12.28
N GLU A 175 2.91 3.51 -12.57
CA GLU A 175 2.39 3.23 -13.91
C GLU A 175 2.85 4.32 -14.88
N THR A 176 3.24 3.92 -16.09
CA THR A 176 3.60 4.81 -17.19
C THR A 176 2.39 5.31 -17.99
N SER A 177 1.18 5.21 -17.42
CA SER A 177 -0.08 5.68 -18.00
C SER A 177 -0.36 7.16 -17.69
N THR A 178 -1.34 7.72 -18.39
CA THR A 178 -1.86 9.07 -18.18
C THR A 178 -2.21 9.27 -16.69
N PRO A 179 -1.79 10.37 -16.05
CA PRO A 179 -2.09 10.63 -14.64
C PRO A 179 -3.61 10.58 -14.36
N LEU A 180 -4.02 10.15 -13.17
CA LEU A 180 -5.40 10.35 -12.74
C LEU A 180 -5.61 11.84 -12.47
N TRP A 181 -6.38 12.45 -13.35
CA TRP A 181 -6.84 13.81 -13.17
C TRP A 181 -7.97 13.82 -12.14
N THR A 182 -8.21 14.98 -11.56
CA THR A 182 -9.24 15.31 -10.56
C THR A 182 -10.69 15.10 -11.06
N ASN A 183 -10.89 14.37 -12.16
CA ASN A 183 -12.19 14.10 -12.80
C ASN A 183 -12.66 12.64 -12.65
N CYS A 184 -11.98 11.81 -11.86
CA CYS A 184 -12.44 10.45 -11.59
C CYS A 184 -13.75 10.52 -10.79
N GLN A 185 -14.82 9.93 -11.32
CA GLN A 185 -16.09 9.84 -10.62
C GLN A 185 -15.92 8.92 -9.43
N MET A 186 -15.96 9.52 -8.24
CA MET A 186 -16.16 8.83 -6.98
C MET A 186 -17.58 8.25 -7.06
N VAL A 187 -17.71 6.93 -7.16
CA VAL A 187 -19.00 6.24 -7.03
C VAL A 187 -19.40 6.23 -5.56
#